data_AF-A0A0S8DL89-F1
#
_entry.id   AF-A0A0S8DL89-F1
#
_cell.length_a   1.000
_cell.length_b   1.000
_cell.length_c   1.000
_cell.angle_alpha   90.00
_cell.angle_beta   90.00
_cell.angle_gamma   90.00
#
_symmetry.space_group_name_H-M   'P 1'
#
loop_
_entity.id
_entity.type
_entity.pdbx_description
1 polymer ?
#
loop_
_entity_poly.entity_id
_entity_poly.type
_entity_poly.pdbx_seq_one_letter_code
_entity_poly.pdbx_strand_id
1 'polypeptide(L)'
;MRCRESDFEKIPGGVSRRDFLKVCTATAVYMGLPASIGPKIAEAATAAKKRPPVIWLSGQECTGCTETLLRSTHPTVENLILDLIALDYSETLNTGAGHQAEEYRAKSIEENKGKFILVVEGSIPVKDGGIYCKIAGKPVLEILKETAPKAAAVVAIGSCAAWGGVPSAGPNPTGATPAYKILEGTGIPVINIPGCPPNGYNFLSTVLYYVTFKKLPELDDKLRPKFAYGRLIHENCERRPHFDAGRFAEQFGDDGHRMGYCLYKLGCKGPETFNNCSTLRFNDMGTWPVNTGHPCFGCSEEGVGFNIPLHTPAEVKNVTPSAVQTPISVDHGGGGSAAAIGLAAGVAGAAIGAGAVALKKVGQEEKKQD
;
A
#
# COMPACT_ATOMS: atom_id res chain seq x y z
N MET A 1 -3.05 -33.86 -6.02
CA MET A 1 -3.97 -34.60 -5.11
C MET A 1 -5.35 -33.98 -5.26
N ARG A 2 -6.41 -34.80 -5.39
CA ARG A 2 -7.80 -34.31 -5.54
C ARG A 2 -8.35 -34.01 -4.14
N CYS A 3 -8.65 -32.74 -3.82
CA CYS A 3 -9.44 -32.39 -2.63
C CYS A 3 -10.82 -33.04 -2.75
N ARG A 4 -11.19 -33.89 -1.79
CA ARG A 4 -12.47 -34.63 -1.78
C ARG A 4 -13.57 -33.74 -1.24
N GLU A 5 -14.82 -34.03 -1.59
CA GLU A 5 -16.00 -33.28 -1.14
C GLU A 5 -16.13 -33.26 0.40
N SER A 6 -15.71 -34.34 1.06
CA SER A 6 -15.65 -34.48 2.53
C SER A 6 -14.68 -33.52 3.22
N ASP A 7 -13.72 -32.94 2.50
CA ASP A 7 -12.80 -31.94 3.07
C ASP A 7 -13.50 -30.57 3.24
N PHE A 8 -14.69 -30.40 2.64
CA PHE A 8 -15.46 -29.15 2.58
C PHE A 8 -16.75 -29.17 3.41
N GLU A 9 -17.18 -30.32 3.96
CA GLU A 9 -18.27 -30.41 4.96
C GLU A 9 -17.97 -29.62 6.25
N LYS A 10 -16.74 -29.12 6.41
CA LYS A 10 -16.23 -28.41 7.58
C LYS A 10 -15.94 -26.94 7.35
N ILE A 11 -16.38 -26.32 6.24
CA ILE A 11 -16.29 -24.85 6.12
C ILE A 11 -17.38 -24.25 7.03
N PRO A 12 -17.01 -23.55 8.12
CA PRO A 12 -17.99 -22.87 8.97
C PRO A 12 -18.76 -21.81 8.15
N GLY A 13 -20.03 -21.54 8.47
CA GLY A 13 -20.78 -20.43 7.88
C GLY A 13 -21.52 -20.69 6.55
N GLY A 14 -21.51 -21.91 5.99
CA GLY A 14 -22.36 -22.28 4.85
C GLY A 14 -21.86 -21.80 3.48
N VAL A 15 -20.59 -21.37 3.37
CA VAL A 15 -19.95 -21.01 2.10
C VAL A 15 -19.80 -22.25 1.21
N SER A 16 -20.23 -22.16 -0.05
CA SER A 16 -20.09 -23.29 -0.98
C SER A 16 -18.62 -23.56 -1.29
N ARG A 17 -18.24 -24.84 -1.44
CA ARG A 17 -16.90 -25.27 -1.91
C ARG A 17 -16.44 -24.47 -3.13
N ARG A 18 -17.38 -24.17 -4.03
CA ARG A 18 -17.11 -23.43 -5.26
C ARG A 18 -16.69 -22.00 -4.96
N ASP A 19 -17.37 -21.31 -4.05
CA ASP A 19 -17.07 -19.92 -3.74
C ASP A 19 -15.77 -19.79 -2.93
N PHE A 20 -15.51 -20.72 -2.02
CA PHE A 20 -14.23 -20.79 -1.32
C PHE A 20 -13.04 -20.99 -2.28
N LEU A 21 -13.19 -21.90 -3.26
CA LEU A 21 -12.17 -22.11 -4.29
C LEU A 21 -11.99 -20.89 -5.20
N LYS A 22 -13.06 -20.14 -5.50
CA LYS A 22 -12.95 -18.87 -6.23
C LYS A 22 -12.14 -17.85 -5.43
N VAL A 23 -12.40 -17.70 -4.13
CA VAL A 23 -11.63 -16.80 -3.26
C VAL A 23 -10.15 -17.17 -3.30
N CYS A 24 -9.83 -18.43 -3.04
CA CYS A 24 -8.45 -18.90 -3.03
C CYS A 24 -7.75 -18.73 -4.39
N THR A 25 -8.49 -18.90 -5.49
CA THR A 25 -7.97 -18.67 -6.85
C THR A 25 -7.76 -17.19 -7.14
N ALA A 26 -8.71 -16.33 -6.76
CA ALA A 26 -8.60 -14.88 -6.90
C ALA A 26 -7.41 -14.36 -6.09
N THR A 27 -7.24 -14.84 -4.86
CA THR A 27 -6.06 -14.55 -4.02
C THR A 27 -4.75 -14.92 -4.72
N ALA A 28 -4.65 -16.12 -5.33
CA ALA A 28 -3.45 -16.51 -6.08
C ALA A 28 -3.14 -15.50 -7.20
N VAL A 29 -4.16 -15.12 -7.98
CA VAL A 29 -4.03 -14.14 -9.07
C VAL A 29 -3.61 -12.77 -8.55
N TYR A 30 -4.23 -12.27 -7.47
CA TYR A 30 -3.86 -10.99 -6.85
C TYR A 30 -2.41 -10.96 -6.38
N MET A 31 -1.87 -12.12 -6.00
CA MET A 31 -0.49 -12.26 -5.56
C MET A 31 0.50 -12.48 -6.70
N GLY A 32 0.05 -12.39 -7.97
CA GLY A 32 0.87 -12.66 -9.14
C GLY A 32 1.26 -14.13 -9.29
N LEU A 33 0.55 -15.05 -8.63
CA LEU A 33 0.77 -16.49 -8.73
C LEU A 33 -0.16 -17.11 -9.79
N PRO A 34 0.21 -18.26 -10.39
CA PRO A 34 -0.67 -18.99 -11.28
C PRO A 34 -1.99 -19.37 -10.59
N ALA A 35 -3.13 -19.22 -11.28
CA ALA A 35 -4.44 -19.59 -10.76
C ALA A 35 -4.53 -21.07 -10.31
N SER A 36 -3.70 -21.95 -10.87
CA SER A 36 -3.57 -23.35 -10.47
C SER A 36 -3.09 -23.56 -9.02
N ILE A 37 -2.58 -22.51 -8.37
CA ILE A 37 -2.20 -22.51 -6.95
C ILE A 37 -3.44 -22.38 -6.04
N GLY A 38 -4.58 -21.89 -6.55
CA GLY A 38 -5.82 -21.70 -5.79
C GLY A 38 -6.24 -22.90 -4.93
N PRO A 39 -6.27 -24.14 -5.47
CA PRO A 39 -6.57 -25.34 -4.67
C PRO A 39 -5.60 -25.59 -3.51
N LYS A 40 -4.31 -25.21 -3.66
CA LYS A 40 -3.31 -25.35 -2.60
C LYS A 40 -3.50 -24.33 -1.48
N ILE A 41 -3.93 -23.11 -1.82
CA ILE A 41 -4.36 -22.10 -0.84
C ILE A 41 -5.59 -22.61 -0.09
N ALA A 42 -6.57 -23.16 -0.80
CA ALA A 42 -7.78 -23.72 -0.20
C ALA A 42 -7.46 -24.87 0.76
N GLU A 43 -6.62 -25.82 0.33
CA GLU A 43 -6.17 -26.92 1.18
C GLU A 43 -5.42 -26.43 2.41
N ALA A 44 -4.50 -25.45 2.28
CA ALA A 44 -3.78 -24.93 3.43
C ALA A 44 -4.68 -24.19 4.43
N ALA A 45 -5.72 -23.51 3.93
CA ALA A 45 -6.71 -22.83 4.75
C ALA A 45 -7.65 -23.81 5.47
N THR A 46 -8.06 -24.92 4.83
CA THR A 46 -8.97 -25.91 5.45
C THR A 46 -8.28 -27.02 6.24
N ALA A 47 -7.04 -27.37 5.91
CA ALA A 47 -6.28 -28.44 6.56
C ALA A 47 -5.72 -28.04 7.92
N ALA A 48 -5.70 -26.74 8.24
CA ALA A 48 -5.23 -26.24 9.52
C ALA A 48 -6.21 -26.65 10.64
N LYS A 49 -5.88 -27.69 11.43
CA LYS A 49 -6.66 -28.10 12.62
C LYS A 49 -6.91 -26.94 13.61
N LYS A 50 -6.06 -25.90 13.57
CA LYS A 50 -6.24 -24.61 14.24
C LYS A 50 -5.92 -23.51 13.23
N ARG A 51 -6.82 -22.54 13.09
CA ARG A 51 -6.62 -21.34 12.26
C ARG A 51 -5.43 -20.53 12.80
N PRO A 52 -4.63 -19.87 11.94
CA PRO A 52 -3.51 -19.05 12.36
C PRO A 52 -3.95 -17.94 13.32
N PRO A 53 -3.35 -17.84 14.51
CA PRO A 53 -3.71 -16.83 15.49
C PRO A 53 -3.22 -15.45 15.05
N VAL A 54 -4.07 -14.46 15.20
CA VAL A 54 -3.82 -13.05 14.88
C VAL A 54 -4.16 -12.21 16.10
N ILE A 55 -3.23 -11.33 16.46
CA ILE A 55 -3.39 -10.34 17.52
C ILE A 55 -3.30 -8.97 16.86
N TRP A 56 -4.34 -8.15 16.99
CA TRP A 56 -4.42 -6.82 16.40
C TRP A 56 -4.25 -5.77 17.49
N LEU A 57 -3.11 -5.07 17.46
CA LEU A 57 -2.75 -4.03 18.42
C LEU A 57 -3.05 -2.64 17.82
N SER A 58 -3.87 -1.88 18.52
CA SER A 58 -4.19 -0.48 18.22
C SER A 58 -3.15 0.48 18.80
N GLY A 59 -2.53 1.30 17.96
CA GLY A 59 -1.58 2.34 18.32
C GLY A 59 -2.23 3.73 18.39
N GLN A 60 -1.75 4.66 17.58
CA GLN A 60 -2.44 5.93 17.27
C GLN A 60 -3.12 5.78 15.92
N GLU A 61 -4.25 5.09 15.91
CA GLU A 61 -5.05 4.82 14.73
C GLU A 61 -6.31 5.69 14.64
N CYS A 62 -6.94 5.66 13.48
CA CYS A 62 -8.28 6.20 13.24
C CYS A 62 -9.31 5.10 12.95
N THR A 63 -8.94 3.83 13.17
CA THR A 63 -9.73 2.62 12.87
C THR A 63 -10.03 2.40 11.38
N GLY A 64 -9.56 3.28 10.50
CA GLY A 64 -9.76 3.19 9.05
C GLY A 64 -9.14 1.95 8.41
N CYS A 65 -8.06 1.39 8.98
CA CYS A 65 -7.47 0.15 8.45
C CYS A 65 -8.27 -1.07 8.89
N THR A 66 -8.86 -1.07 10.08
CA THR A 66 -9.86 -2.07 10.46
C THR A 66 -11.11 -1.98 9.57
N GLU A 67 -11.62 -0.77 9.33
CA GLU A 67 -12.82 -0.51 8.49
C GLU A 67 -12.65 -0.94 7.02
N THR A 68 -11.42 -1.03 6.50
CA THR A 68 -11.19 -1.53 5.14
C THR A 68 -11.53 -3.02 4.99
N LEU A 69 -11.44 -3.80 6.08
CA LEU A 69 -11.81 -5.23 6.07
C LEU A 69 -13.30 -5.42 5.83
N LEU A 70 -14.14 -4.50 6.31
CA LEU A 70 -15.59 -4.49 6.07
C LEU A 70 -15.96 -4.24 4.60
N ARG A 71 -15.01 -3.82 3.75
CA ARG A 71 -15.24 -3.57 2.31
C ARG A 71 -14.65 -4.67 1.42
N SER A 72 -14.02 -5.68 2.01
CA SER A 72 -13.48 -6.82 1.28
C SER A 72 -14.60 -7.82 0.97
N THR A 73 -14.60 -8.40 -0.24
CA THR A 73 -15.60 -9.41 -0.64
C THR A 73 -14.99 -10.81 -0.83
N HIS A 74 -13.67 -10.91 -1.01
CA HIS A 74 -12.98 -12.16 -1.32
C HIS A 74 -11.64 -12.33 -0.57
N PRO A 75 -11.64 -12.72 0.72
CA PRO A 75 -12.80 -13.03 1.55
C PRO A 75 -13.50 -11.78 2.12
N THR A 76 -14.76 -11.95 2.52
CA THR A 76 -15.44 -11.03 3.45
C THR A 76 -14.85 -11.12 4.86
N VAL A 77 -15.11 -10.12 5.71
CA VAL A 77 -14.55 -10.08 7.07
C VAL A 77 -15.03 -11.26 7.93
N GLU A 78 -16.29 -11.70 7.76
CA GLU A 78 -16.83 -12.84 8.47
C GLU A 78 -16.12 -14.14 8.07
N ASN A 79 -15.89 -14.37 6.77
CA ASN A 79 -15.15 -15.54 6.29
C ASN A 79 -13.67 -15.47 6.72
N LEU A 80 -13.10 -14.26 6.80
CA LEU A 80 -11.75 -14.08 7.35
C LEU A 80 -11.67 -14.59 8.80
N ILE A 81 -12.52 -14.07 9.69
CA ILE A 81 -12.41 -14.33 11.13
C ILE A 81 -13.02 -15.65 11.56
N LEU A 82 -13.91 -16.26 10.77
CA LEU A 82 -14.53 -17.55 11.08
C LEU A 82 -13.77 -18.73 10.46
N ASP A 83 -13.19 -18.54 9.26
CA ASP A 83 -12.68 -19.66 8.46
C ASP A 83 -11.16 -19.62 8.24
N LEU A 84 -10.58 -18.42 8.12
CA LEU A 84 -9.19 -18.27 7.66
C LEU A 84 -8.19 -18.01 8.77
N ILE A 85 -8.54 -17.16 9.73
CA ILE A 85 -7.70 -16.80 10.88
C ILE A 85 -8.47 -16.98 12.19
N ALA A 86 -7.73 -17.10 13.29
CA ALA A 86 -8.26 -16.92 14.62
C ALA A 86 -7.88 -15.51 15.08
N LEU A 87 -8.81 -14.56 14.98
CA LEU A 87 -8.62 -13.21 15.49
C LEU A 87 -8.80 -13.25 17.02
N ASP A 88 -7.73 -13.57 17.72
CA ASP A 88 -7.75 -13.80 19.17
C ASP A 88 -7.83 -12.48 19.96
N TYR A 89 -7.43 -11.36 19.35
CA TYR A 89 -7.57 -10.05 19.98
C TYR A 89 -7.72 -8.95 18.94
N SER A 90 -8.73 -8.10 19.11
CA SER A 90 -8.92 -6.83 18.42
C SER A 90 -9.85 -5.97 19.27
N GLU A 91 -9.39 -4.80 19.73
CA GLU A 91 -10.21 -3.92 20.58
C GLU A 91 -11.56 -3.55 19.94
N THR A 92 -11.63 -3.47 18.60
CA THR A 92 -12.85 -3.17 17.85
C THR A 92 -13.85 -4.32 17.82
N LEU A 93 -13.39 -5.58 17.81
CA LEU A 93 -14.23 -6.76 17.57
C LEU A 93 -14.31 -7.71 18.78
N ASN A 94 -13.55 -7.47 19.84
CA ASN A 94 -13.58 -8.28 21.05
C ASN A 94 -14.99 -8.28 21.66
N THR A 95 -15.50 -9.47 21.98
CA THR A 95 -16.73 -9.59 22.79
C THR A 95 -16.47 -9.25 24.27
N GLY A 96 -15.29 -9.58 24.78
CA GLY A 96 -14.86 -9.21 26.14
C GLY A 96 -14.25 -7.80 26.18
N ALA A 97 -14.29 -7.16 27.35
CA ALA A 97 -13.72 -5.82 27.56
C ALA A 97 -12.89 -5.79 28.85
N GLY A 98 -12.13 -4.71 29.06
CA GLY A 98 -11.36 -4.48 30.29
C GLY A 98 -10.45 -5.66 30.67
N HIS A 99 -10.54 -6.14 31.91
CA HIS A 99 -9.69 -7.23 32.41
C HIS A 99 -9.87 -8.54 31.64
N GLN A 100 -11.09 -8.86 31.20
CA GLN A 100 -11.37 -10.08 30.45
C GLN A 100 -10.65 -10.09 29.09
N ALA A 101 -10.64 -8.94 28.40
CA ALA A 101 -9.93 -8.80 27.13
C ALA A 101 -8.41 -8.92 27.31
N GLU A 102 -7.86 -8.26 28.33
CA GLU A 102 -6.41 -8.31 28.60
C GLU A 102 -5.93 -9.69 29.07
N GLU A 103 -6.71 -10.37 29.91
CA GLU A 103 -6.41 -11.75 30.33
C GLU A 103 -6.41 -12.70 29.14
N TYR A 104 -7.41 -12.59 28.25
CA TYR A 104 -7.48 -13.41 27.05
C TYR A 104 -6.33 -13.11 26.08
N ARG A 105 -5.97 -11.83 25.89
CA ARG A 105 -4.80 -11.42 25.10
C ARG A 105 -3.53 -12.07 25.61
N ALA A 106 -3.26 -11.94 26.92
CA ALA A 106 -2.06 -12.51 27.54
C ALA A 106 -2.02 -14.03 27.39
N LYS A 107 -3.17 -14.70 27.61
CA LYS A 107 -3.31 -16.15 27.43
C LYS A 107 -3.01 -16.59 25.99
N SER A 108 -3.63 -15.95 24.99
CA SER A 108 -3.39 -16.29 23.58
C SER A 108 -1.93 -16.08 23.17
N ILE A 109 -1.30 -14.98 23.62
CA ILE A 109 0.13 -14.71 23.35
C ILE A 109 1.01 -15.88 23.83
N GLU A 110 0.78 -16.37 25.05
CA GLU A 110 1.59 -17.46 25.61
C GLU A 110 1.29 -18.81 24.93
N GLU A 111 0.02 -19.14 24.69
CA GLU A 111 -0.36 -20.40 24.02
C GLU A 111 0.14 -20.47 22.56
N ASN A 112 0.27 -19.32 21.90
CA ASN A 112 0.62 -19.21 20.49
C ASN A 112 2.02 -18.62 20.23
N LYS A 113 2.88 -18.58 21.26
CA LYS A 113 4.24 -18.03 21.15
C LYS A 113 5.02 -18.59 19.94
N GLY A 114 5.57 -17.69 19.14
CA GLY A 114 6.30 -17.95 17.89
C GLY A 114 5.43 -18.33 16.70
N LYS A 115 4.10 -18.30 16.83
CA LYS A 115 3.15 -18.79 15.81
C LYS A 115 2.11 -17.75 15.37
N PHE A 116 1.81 -16.75 16.21
CA PHE A 116 0.82 -15.73 15.87
C PHE A 116 1.40 -14.62 15.00
N ILE A 117 0.54 -14.02 14.18
CA ILE A 117 0.84 -12.77 13.49
C ILE A 117 0.40 -11.60 14.37
N LEU A 118 1.30 -10.68 14.64
CA LEU A 118 0.98 -9.42 15.30
C LEU A 118 0.66 -8.38 14.23
N VAL A 119 -0.57 -7.90 14.17
CA VAL A 119 -0.94 -6.75 13.35
C VAL A 119 -0.83 -5.50 14.22
N VAL A 120 -0.15 -4.47 13.72
CA VAL A 120 -0.06 -3.16 14.34
C VAL A 120 -0.76 -2.16 13.44
N GLU A 121 -1.82 -1.53 13.95
CA GLU A 121 -2.52 -0.43 13.30
C GLU A 121 -2.20 0.88 14.01
N GLY A 122 -1.93 1.95 13.27
CA GLY A 122 -1.56 3.25 13.86
C GLY A 122 -0.08 3.38 14.19
N SER A 123 0.38 4.64 14.37
CA SER A 123 1.75 4.92 14.78
C SER A 123 1.95 4.65 16.27
N ILE A 124 3.20 4.48 16.70
CA ILE A 124 3.53 4.29 18.11
C ILE A 124 4.17 5.57 18.65
N PRO A 125 3.56 6.27 19.64
CA PRO A 125 4.16 7.47 20.20
C PRO A 125 5.32 7.07 21.13
N VAL A 126 6.49 7.66 20.93
CA VAL A 126 7.68 7.36 21.76
C VAL A 126 8.12 8.51 22.65
N LYS A 127 7.61 9.72 22.41
CA LYS A 127 7.95 10.90 23.20
C LYS A 127 7.41 10.76 24.64
N ASP A 128 8.13 11.32 25.60
CA ASP A 128 7.78 11.36 27.02
C ASP A 128 7.47 9.97 27.61
N GLY A 129 8.22 8.95 27.16
CA GLY A 129 8.03 7.56 27.59
C GLY A 129 6.81 6.87 26.98
N GLY A 130 6.24 7.42 25.89
CA GLY A 130 5.13 6.83 25.15
C GLY A 130 3.75 7.01 25.80
N ILE A 131 3.61 7.96 26.72
CA ILE A 131 2.38 8.18 27.49
C ILE A 131 1.16 8.60 26.65
N TYR A 132 1.37 9.04 25.41
CA TYR A 132 0.33 9.59 24.54
C TYR A 132 -0.63 8.54 23.98
N CYS A 133 -0.31 7.25 24.10
CA CYS A 133 -1.27 6.17 23.87
C CYS A 133 -1.02 5.05 24.90
N LYS A 134 -2.03 4.79 25.74
CA LYS A 134 -1.98 3.77 26.77
C LYS A 134 -3.21 2.88 26.68
N ILE A 135 -2.99 1.57 26.67
CA ILE A 135 -4.03 0.55 26.76
C ILE A 135 -3.90 -0.11 28.13
N ALA A 136 -5.01 -0.19 28.87
CA ALA A 136 -5.05 -0.71 30.24
C ALA A 136 -3.97 -0.09 31.17
N GLY A 137 -3.70 1.21 31.01
CA GLY A 137 -2.70 1.95 31.80
C GLY A 137 -1.25 1.81 31.34
N LYS A 138 -0.96 0.98 30.33
CA LYS A 138 0.38 0.69 29.83
C LYS A 138 0.65 1.36 28.48
N PRO A 139 1.79 2.05 28.28
CA PRO A 139 2.15 2.60 26.98
C PRO A 139 2.13 1.53 25.88
N VAL A 140 1.50 1.84 24.75
CA VAL A 140 1.47 0.90 23.61
C VAL A 140 2.88 0.56 23.09
N LEU A 141 3.85 1.47 23.27
CA LEU A 141 5.28 1.21 23.03
C LEU A 141 5.80 0.01 23.83
N GLU A 142 5.43 -0.11 25.10
CA GLU A 142 5.84 -1.23 25.94
C GLU A 142 5.10 -2.51 25.55
N ILE A 143 3.80 -2.41 25.26
CA ILE A 143 2.98 -3.54 24.79
C ILE A 143 3.57 -4.13 23.51
N LEU A 144 3.97 -3.30 22.55
CA LEU A 144 4.61 -3.73 21.32
C LEU A 144 5.94 -4.43 21.60
N LYS A 145 6.81 -3.84 22.42
CA LYS A 145 8.12 -4.41 22.77
C LYS A 145 8.02 -5.76 23.49
N GLU A 146 6.96 -6.00 24.25
CA GLU A 146 6.74 -7.28 24.93
C GLU A 146 6.08 -8.34 24.03
N THR A 147 5.22 -7.91 23.12
CA THR A 147 4.40 -8.80 22.29
C THR A 147 5.16 -9.21 21.02
N ALA A 148 5.83 -8.28 20.34
CA ALA A 148 6.50 -8.56 19.07
C ALA A 148 7.55 -9.68 19.13
N PRO A 149 8.41 -9.81 20.17
CA PRO A 149 9.37 -10.90 20.26
C PRO A 149 8.73 -12.30 20.37
N LYS A 150 7.44 -12.36 20.66
CA LYS A 150 6.66 -13.60 20.76
C LYS A 150 5.88 -13.89 19.47
N ALA A 151 5.84 -12.97 18.52
CA ALA A 151 5.14 -13.15 17.24
C ALA A 151 6.01 -13.91 16.23
N ALA A 152 5.37 -14.57 15.27
CA ALA A 152 6.05 -15.16 14.12
C ALA A 152 6.47 -14.10 13.09
N ALA A 153 5.65 -13.06 12.94
CA ALA A 153 5.93 -11.87 12.14
C ALA A 153 5.03 -10.71 12.60
N VAL A 154 5.43 -9.48 12.28
CA VAL A 154 4.68 -8.26 12.55
C VAL A 154 4.21 -7.65 11.23
N VAL A 155 2.92 -7.37 11.11
CA VAL A 155 2.33 -6.66 9.97
C VAL A 155 1.97 -5.25 10.41
N ALA A 156 2.66 -4.26 9.88
CA ALA A 156 2.33 -2.85 10.08
C ALA A 156 1.31 -2.43 9.01
N ILE A 157 0.03 -2.41 9.38
CA ILE A 157 -1.06 -2.05 8.46
C ILE A 157 -1.33 -0.55 8.49
N GLY A 158 -1.37 0.04 7.31
CA GLY A 158 -1.58 1.45 7.10
C GLY A 158 -0.31 2.29 7.25
N SER A 159 -0.35 3.46 6.63
CA SER A 159 0.78 4.39 6.58
C SER A 159 1.25 4.85 7.95
N CYS A 160 0.34 4.96 8.93
CA CYS A 160 0.69 5.30 10.31
C CYS A 160 1.63 4.26 10.95
N ALA A 161 1.32 2.96 10.82
CA ALA A 161 2.17 1.91 11.36
C ALA A 161 3.43 1.68 10.52
N ALA A 162 3.31 1.82 9.19
CA ALA A 162 4.39 1.55 8.24
C ALA A 162 5.51 2.60 8.27
N TRP A 163 5.18 3.89 8.40
CA TRP A 163 6.18 4.97 8.38
C TRP A 163 5.83 6.19 9.26
N GLY A 164 4.79 6.11 10.09
CA GLY A 164 4.38 7.17 11.01
C GLY A 164 3.12 7.92 10.57
N GLY A 165 2.85 7.99 9.26
CA GLY A 165 1.59 8.51 8.70
C GLY A 165 1.29 9.98 9.02
N VAL A 166 0.00 10.32 9.08
CA VAL A 166 -0.43 11.67 9.45
C VAL A 166 -0.03 12.05 10.89
N PRO A 167 -0.02 11.16 11.91
CA PRO A 167 0.44 11.53 13.25
C PRO A 167 1.90 11.98 13.33
N SER A 168 2.75 11.51 12.40
CA SER A 168 4.17 11.91 12.33
C SER A 168 4.43 13.10 11.40
N ALA A 169 3.42 13.61 10.71
CA ALA A 169 3.54 14.84 9.93
C ALA A 169 3.90 16.02 10.84
N GLY A 170 4.55 17.05 10.29
CA GLY A 170 5.02 18.20 11.07
C GLY A 170 3.90 18.82 11.91
N PRO A 171 4.11 19.10 13.22
CA PRO A 171 5.38 19.07 13.97
C PRO A 171 5.68 17.76 14.74
N ASN A 172 4.97 16.65 14.48
CA ASN A 172 5.09 15.37 15.20
C ASN A 172 5.04 15.50 16.74
N PRO A 173 3.90 15.93 17.31
CA PRO A 173 3.80 16.33 18.72
C PRO A 173 4.05 15.21 19.74
N THR A 174 3.85 13.95 19.33
CA THR A 174 3.90 12.76 20.21
C THR A 174 5.09 11.84 19.94
N GLY A 175 5.95 12.19 18.98
CA GLY A 175 7.00 11.29 18.51
C GLY A 175 6.41 10.03 17.89
N ALA A 176 5.37 10.17 17.07
CA ALA A 176 4.76 9.08 16.31
C ALA A 176 5.83 8.41 15.45
N THR A 177 6.04 7.11 15.68
CA THR A 177 7.12 6.31 15.12
C THR A 177 6.55 5.02 14.51
N PRO A 178 7.05 4.58 13.34
CA PRO A 178 6.60 3.32 12.73
C PRO A 178 7.09 2.08 13.48
N ALA A 179 6.35 0.98 13.31
CA ALA A 179 6.63 -0.28 13.98
C ALA A 179 8.02 -0.85 13.64
N TYR A 180 8.42 -0.81 12.36
CA TYR A 180 9.70 -1.37 11.93
C TYR A 180 10.91 -0.70 12.60
N LYS A 181 10.83 0.62 12.84
CA LYS A 181 11.89 1.40 13.48
C LYS A 181 12.02 1.07 14.98
N ILE A 182 10.91 0.76 15.64
CA ILE A 182 10.92 0.34 17.06
C ILE A 182 11.47 -1.07 17.21
N LEU A 183 11.26 -1.92 16.21
CA LEU A 183 11.69 -3.32 16.19
C LEU A 183 13.04 -3.51 15.48
N GLU A 184 13.72 -2.43 15.11
CA GLU A 184 15.02 -2.48 14.46
C GLU A 184 16.05 -3.22 15.34
N GLY A 185 16.87 -4.08 14.72
CA GLY A 185 17.88 -4.87 15.43
C GLY A 185 17.36 -6.07 16.22
N THR A 186 16.04 -6.28 16.33
CA THR A 186 15.47 -7.43 17.06
C THR A 186 15.48 -8.74 16.28
N GLY A 187 15.66 -8.69 14.96
CA GLY A 187 15.54 -9.84 14.06
C GLY A 187 14.11 -10.29 13.78
N ILE A 188 13.10 -9.58 14.31
CA ILE A 188 11.68 -9.88 14.09
C ILE A 188 11.29 -9.46 12.65
N PRO A 189 10.69 -10.34 11.84
CA PRO A 189 10.23 -9.96 10.52
C PRO A 189 9.09 -8.94 10.59
N VAL A 190 9.25 -7.79 9.91
CA VAL A 190 8.23 -6.76 9.79
C VAL A 190 7.81 -6.61 8.33
N ILE A 191 6.50 -6.53 8.08
CA ILE A 191 5.90 -6.33 6.76
C ILE A 191 5.09 -5.04 6.80
N ASN A 192 5.42 -4.11 5.92
CA ASN A 192 4.71 -2.83 5.78
C ASN A 192 3.62 -2.95 4.72
N ILE A 193 2.37 -2.62 5.08
CA ILE A 193 1.23 -2.57 4.15
C ILE A 193 0.68 -1.13 4.17
N PRO A 194 1.38 -0.17 3.52
CA PRO A 194 1.01 1.24 3.59
C PRO A 194 -0.21 1.59 2.73
N GLY A 195 -0.79 2.75 3.01
CA GLY A 195 -2.06 3.25 2.50
C GLY A 195 -2.88 3.87 3.64
N CYS A 196 -3.81 4.77 3.32
CA CYS A 196 -4.58 5.49 4.35
C CYS A 196 -6.10 5.50 4.05
N PRO A 197 -6.78 4.33 4.16
CA PRO A 197 -6.23 3.00 4.45
C PRO A 197 -5.69 2.28 3.19
N PRO A 198 -4.93 1.18 3.34
CA PRO A 198 -4.62 0.29 2.22
C PRO A 198 -5.89 -0.39 1.70
N ASN A 199 -5.85 -0.92 0.47
CA ASN A 199 -6.89 -1.85 0.04
C ASN A 199 -6.82 -3.12 0.91
N GLY A 200 -7.96 -3.57 1.45
CA GLY A 200 -8.06 -4.77 2.30
C GLY A 200 -7.42 -6.02 1.69
N TYR A 201 -7.47 -6.19 0.36
CA TYR A 201 -6.83 -7.32 -0.31
C TYR A 201 -5.31 -7.33 -0.19
N ASN A 202 -4.64 -6.18 -0.01
CA ASN A 202 -3.19 -6.14 0.19
C ASN A 202 -2.82 -6.79 1.53
N PHE A 203 -3.62 -6.56 2.57
CA PHE A 203 -3.50 -7.22 3.87
C PHE A 203 -3.88 -8.70 3.79
N LEU A 204 -5.09 -8.99 3.29
CA LEU A 204 -5.63 -10.35 3.22
C LEU A 204 -4.72 -11.29 2.42
N SER A 205 -4.21 -10.84 1.29
CA SER A 205 -3.31 -11.62 0.44
C SER A 205 -1.97 -11.89 1.12
N THR A 206 -1.45 -10.93 1.89
CA THR A 206 -0.21 -11.12 2.67
C THR A 206 -0.40 -12.18 3.75
N VAL A 207 -1.51 -12.12 4.49
CA VAL A 207 -1.87 -13.12 5.49
C VAL A 207 -2.04 -14.49 4.84
N LEU A 208 -2.84 -14.60 3.78
CA LEU A 208 -3.09 -15.86 3.07
C LEU A 208 -1.81 -16.47 2.46
N TYR A 209 -0.89 -15.64 1.94
CA TYR A 209 0.42 -16.14 1.50
C TYR A 209 1.18 -16.80 2.65
N TYR A 210 1.23 -16.16 3.81
CA TYR A 210 1.88 -16.72 4.99
C TYR A 210 1.20 -18.01 5.46
N VAL A 211 -0.13 -18.03 5.54
CA VAL A 211 -0.90 -19.23 5.91
C VAL A 211 -0.59 -20.40 4.97
N THR A 212 -0.54 -20.12 3.67
CA THR A 212 -0.38 -21.14 2.61
C THR A 212 1.04 -21.67 2.51
N PHE A 213 2.03 -20.77 2.49
CA PHE A 213 3.40 -21.12 2.16
C PHE A 213 4.33 -21.17 3.36
N LYS A 214 3.85 -20.76 4.55
CA LYS A 214 4.64 -20.66 5.79
C LYS A 214 5.91 -19.82 5.63
N LYS A 215 5.85 -18.82 4.75
CA LYS A 215 6.91 -17.84 4.49
C LYS A 215 6.29 -16.51 4.08
N LEU A 216 7.05 -15.43 4.19
CA LEU A 216 6.62 -14.10 3.78
C LEU A 216 6.67 -13.93 2.26
N PRO A 217 5.78 -13.10 1.67
CA PRO A 217 5.88 -12.74 0.26
C PRO A 217 7.19 -11.98 0.01
N GLU A 218 7.59 -11.89 -1.26
CA GLU A 218 8.74 -11.08 -1.63
C GLU A 218 8.48 -9.61 -1.29
N LEU A 219 9.39 -9.00 -0.54
CA LEU A 219 9.30 -7.62 -0.10
C LEU A 219 10.27 -6.73 -0.88
N ASP A 220 9.92 -5.46 -1.05
CA ASP A 220 10.86 -4.43 -1.50
C ASP A 220 11.78 -3.94 -0.37
N ASP A 221 12.63 -2.98 -0.67
CA ASP A 221 13.58 -2.35 0.25
C ASP A 221 12.91 -1.57 1.40
N LYS A 222 11.62 -1.27 1.27
CA LYS A 222 10.77 -0.65 2.30
C LYS A 222 9.90 -1.67 3.05
N LEU A 223 10.22 -2.96 2.93
CA LEU A 223 9.52 -4.08 3.56
C LEU A 223 8.06 -4.25 3.09
N ARG A 224 7.73 -3.78 1.88
CA ARG A 224 6.37 -3.85 1.32
C ARG A 224 6.23 -5.04 0.36
N PRO A 225 5.09 -5.77 0.36
CA PRO A 225 4.89 -6.85 -0.60
C PRO A 225 4.92 -6.37 -2.06
N LYS A 226 5.83 -6.92 -2.88
CA LYS A 226 6.04 -6.48 -4.26
C LYS A 226 4.80 -6.62 -5.15
N PHE A 227 3.93 -7.59 -4.87
CA PHE A 227 2.68 -7.76 -5.63
C PHE A 227 1.74 -6.54 -5.52
N ALA A 228 1.82 -5.79 -4.42
CA ALA A 228 0.98 -4.60 -4.18
C ALA A 228 1.73 -3.28 -4.38
N TYR A 229 3.04 -3.25 -4.09
CA TYR A 229 3.83 -2.02 -4.03
C TYR A 229 5.05 -2.03 -4.95
N GLY A 230 5.19 -3.01 -5.85
CA GLY A 230 6.36 -3.15 -6.71
C GLY A 230 6.42 -2.20 -7.92
N ARG A 231 5.44 -1.31 -8.09
CA ARG A 231 5.39 -0.37 -9.22
C ARG A 231 4.83 1.00 -8.81
N LEU A 232 5.35 2.06 -9.42
CA LEU A 232 4.76 3.41 -9.36
C LEU A 232 3.36 3.41 -9.97
N ILE A 233 2.42 4.12 -9.36
CA ILE A 233 1.05 4.27 -9.89
C ILE A 233 1.09 4.80 -11.33
N HIS A 234 1.95 5.79 -11.60
CA HIS A 234 2.05 6.42 -12.94
C HIS A 234 2.48 5.46 -14.05
N GLU A 235 3.27 4.43 -13.72
CA GLU A 235 3.75 3.44 -14.69
C GLU A 235 2.69 2.37 -15.02
N ASN A 236 1.48 2.48 -14.44
CA ASN A 236 0.35 1.62 -14.76
C ASN A 236 -0.99 2.36 -14.64
N CYS A 237 -0.99 3.65 -14.98
CA CYS A 237 -2.16 4.53 -14.91
C CYS A 237 -2.88 4.59 -16.27
N GLU A 238 -4.20 4.45 -16.27
CA GLU A 238 -5.03 4.53 -17.48
C GLU A 238 -4.99 5.91 -18.16
N ARG A 239 -4.62 6.97 -17.42
CA ARG A 239 -4.48 8.33 -17.96
C ARG A 239 -3.08 8.62 -18.52
N ARG A 240 -2.15 7.65 -18.51
CA ARG A 240 -0.79 7.82 -19.04
C ARG A 240 -0.76 8.30 -20.51
N PRO A 241 -1.62 7.82 -21.43
CA PRO A 241 -1.66 8.35 -22.80
C PRO A 241 -2.02 9.84 -22.90
N HIS A 242 -2.76 10.39 -21.93
CA HIS A 242 -3.02 11.83 -21.87
C HIS A 242 -1.79 12.61 -21.40
N PHE A 243 -1.06 12.07 -20.42
CA PHE A 243 0.22 12.63 -19.97
C PHE A 243 1.22 12.71 -21.14
N ASP A 244 1.44 11.59 -21.84
CA ASP A 244 2.40 11.50 -22.94
C ASP A 244 2.07 12.43 -24.11
N ALA A 245 0.79 12.73 -24.31
CA ALA A 245 0.30 13.63 -25.36
C ALA A 245 0.11 15.08 -24.91
N GLY A 246 0.54 15.45 -23.70
CA GLY A 246 0.42 16.81 -23.18
C GLY A 246 -1.03 17.26 -22.89
N ARG A 247 -1.97 16.32 -22.76
CA ARG A 247 -3.38 16.59 -22.46
C ARG A 247 -3.60 16.58 -20.95
N PHE A 248 -3.65 17.77 -20.35
CA PHE A 248 -3.82 17.95 -18.91
C PHE A 248 -5.13 18.64 -18.57
N ALA A 249 -5.71 18.24 -17.44
CA ALA A 249 -6.68 19.08 -16.74
C ALA A 249 -5.91 20.17 -15.98
N GLU A 250 -6.38 21.41 -16.02
CA GLU A 250 -5.76 22.56 -15.34
C GLU A 250 -6.61 23.05 -14.17
N GLN A 251 -7.92 22.83 -14.23
CA GLN A 251 -8.84 23.11 -13.12
C GLN A 251 -9.90 22.00 -13.01
N PHE A 252 -10.40 21.81 -11.78
CA PHE A 252 -11.55 20.93 -11.59
C PHE A 252 -12.77 21.50 -12.30
N GLY A 253 -13.31 20.73 -13.25
CA GLY A 253 -14.50 21.08 -14.01
C GLY A 253 -14.24 21.69 -15.38
N ASP A 254 -12.98 21.96 -15.75
CA ASP A 254 -12.64 22.34 -17.12
C ASP A 254 -12.93 21.20 -18.12
N ASP A 255 -12.85 21.50 -19.42
CA ASP A 255 -13.15 20.51 -20.45
C ASP A 255 -12.18 19.32 -20.42
N GLY A 256 -10.89 19.55 -20.12
CA GLY A 256 -9.91 18.47 -19.98
C GLY A 256 -10.26 17.52 -18.84
N HIS A 257 -10.63 18.05 -17.68
CA HIS A 257 -11.07 17.32 -16.50
C HIS A 257 -12.34 16.51 -16.79
N ARG A 258 -13.33 17.13 -17.43
CA ARG A 258 -14.60 16.48 -17.84
C ARG A 258 -14.39 15.39 -18.89
N MET A 259 -13.35 15.51 -19.72
CA MET A 259 -12.93 14.49 -20.69
C MET A 259 -11.95 13.46 -20.12
N GLY A 260 -11.62 13.50 -18.82
CA GLY A 260 -10.76 12.50 -18.18
C GLY A 260 -9.26 12.65 -18.48
N TYR A 261 -8.78 13.85 -18.79
CA TYR A 261 -7.37 14.13 -19.06
C TYR A 261 -6.47 13.90 -17.84
N CYS A 262 -5.15 13.90 -18.05
CA CYS A 262 -4.20 13.65 -16.98
C CYS A 262 -4.27 14.75 -15.91
N LEU A 263 -4.25 14.32 -14.63
CA LEU A 263 -4.36 15.21 -13.46
C LEU A 263 -2.99 15.70 -12.95
N TYR A 264 -1.92 15.58 -13.74
CA TYR A 264 -0.56 15.93 -13.30
C TYR A 264 -0.45 17.40 -12.88
N LYS A 265 -0.98 18.32 -13.70
CA LYS A 265 -1.01 19.77 -13.39
C LYS A 265 -1.89 20.13 -12.18
N LEU A 266 -2.77 19.23 -11.75
CA LEU A 266 -3.56 19.38 -10.52
C LEU A 266 -2.83 18.86 -9.26
N GLY A 267 -1.59 18.37 -9.40
CA GLY A 267 -0.74 17.91 -8.29
C GLY A 267 -0.74 16.40 -8.05
N CYS A 268 -1.08 15.59 -9.06
CA CYS A 268 -1.11 14.13 -8.92
C CYS A 268 0.27 13.56 -8.55
N LYS A 269 0.34 12.90 -7.38
CA LYS A 269 1.53 12.25 -6.81
C LYS A 269 1.81 10.83 -7.33
N GLY A 270 1.04 10.37 -8.31
CA GLY A 270 1.24 9.07 -8.94
C GLY A 270 2.67 8.79 -9.47
N PRO A 271 3.41 9.79 -10.01
CA PRO A 271 4.78 9.60 -10.49
C PRO A 271 5.83 9.26 -9.42
N GLU A 272 5.51 9.48 -8.15
CA GLU A 272 6.45 9.25 -7.04
C GLU A 272 5.91 8.31 -5.96
N THR A 273 4.71 7.74 -6.15
CA THR A 273 3.99 6.88 -5.19
C THR A 273 3.89 5.45 -5.69
N PHE A 274 4.31 4.48 -4.88
CA PHE A 274 4.12 3.05 -5.14
C PHE A 274 2.82 2.53 -4.53
N ASN A 275 1.94 1.97 -5.36
CA ASN A 275 0.69 1.31 -4.95
C ASN A 275 0.02 0.62 -6.15
N ASN A 276 -0.93 -0.27 -5.88
CA ASN A 276 -1.77 -0.91 -6.89
C ASN A 276 -3.15 -0.23 -7.07
N CYS A 277 -3.30 1.04 -6.66
CA CYS A 277 -4.57 1.79 -6.76
C CYS A 277 -5.18 1.81 -8.18
N SER A 278 -4.38 1.94 -9.24
CA SER A 278 -4.90 2.02 -10.61
C SER A 278 -5.35 0.66 -11.17
N THR A 279 -4.82 -0.43 -10.62
CA THR A 279 -5.13 -1.80 -11.07
C THR A 279 -6.16 -2.48 -10.20
N LEU A 280 -5.88 -2.61 -8.91
CA LEU A 280 -6.75 -3.27 -7.95
C LEU A 280 -7.95 -2.40 -7.60
N ARG A 281 -7.77 -1.07 -7.60
CA ARG A 281 -8.81 -0.09 -7.29
C ARG A 281 -9.38 -0.33 -5.89
N PHE A 282 -10.59 0.12 -5.60
CA PHE A 282 -11.21 0.02 -4.28
C PHE A 282 -12.66 -0.49 -4.37
N ASN A 283 -13.08 -1.18 -3.31
CA ASN A 283 -14.45 -1.64 -3.06
C ASN A 283 -15.05 -2.56 -4.13
N ASP A 284 -14.23 -3.18 -4.99
CA ASP A 284 -14.67 -3.99 -6.14
C ASP A 284 -15.60 -3.25 -7.13
N MET A 285 -15.68 -1.92 -7.04
CA MET A 285 -16.49 -1.06 -7.91
C MET A 285 -15.68 -0.45 -9.05
N GLY A 286 -14.41 -0.84 -9.18
CA GLY A 286 -13.50 -0.28 -10.15
C GLY A 286 -13.23 1.22 -9.94
N THR A 287 -13.24 1.69 -8.69
CA THR A 287 -13.02 3.12 -8.34
C THR A 287 -11.71 3.35 -7.59
N TRP A 288 -11.05 4.47 -7.87
CA TRP A 288 -9.84 4.97 -7.22
C TRP A 288 -9.71 6.49 -7.44
N PRO A 289 -8.94 7.24 -6.65
CA PRO A 289 -9.00 8.72 -6.67
C PRO A 289 -8.90 9.38 -8.06
N VAL A 290 -7.98 8.90 -8.92
CA VAL A 290 -7.78 9.49 -10.24
C VAL A 290 -8.93 9.17 -11.19
N ASN A 291 -9.53 7.97 -11.16
CA ASN A 291 -10.69 7.73 -12.02
C ASN A 291 -11.93 8.49 -11.58
N THR A 292 -12.03 8.86 -10.29
CA THR A 292 -13.08 9.75 -9.78
C THR A 292 -12.80 11.24 -10.03
N GLY A 293 -11.66 11.58 -10.64
CA GLY A 293 -11.30 12.96 -11.02
C GLY A 293 -10.36 13.70 -10.07
N HIS A 294 -9.91 13.07 -8.99
CA HIS A 294 -9.03 13.72 -8.00
C HIS A 294 -7.57 13.24 -8.14
N PRO A 295 -6.56 14.13 -8.06
CA PRO A 295 -5.16 13.72 -8.08
C PRO A 295 -4.84 12.74 -6.95
N CYS A 296 -3.92 11.79 -7.22
CA CYS A 296 -3.33 10.96 -6.17
C CYS A 296 -2.63 11.86 -5.15
N PHE A 297 -2.88 11.63 -3.86
CA PHE A 297 -2.25 12.37 -2.75
C PHE A 297 -0.95 11.74 -2.25
N GLY A 298 -0.60 10.54 -2.72
CA GLY A 298 0.63 9.85 -2.31
C GLY A 298 0.59 9.27 -0.90
N CYS A 299 -0.60 8.87 -0.43
CA CYS A 299 -0.80 8.44 0.95
C CYS A 299 -0.06 7.15 1.35
N SER A 300 0.49 6.38 0.40
CA SER A 300 1.27 5.16 0.67
C SER A 300 2.78 5.35 0.61
N GLU A 301 3.26 6.58 0.36
CA GLU A 301 4.68 6.89 0.23
C GLU A 301 5.12 7.89 1.31
N GLU A 302 6.13 7.49 2.09
CA GLU A 302 6.75 8.33 3.11
C GLU A 302 7.34 9.59 2.47
N GLY A 303 7.12 10.75 3.10
CA GLY A 303 7.58 12.04 2.61
C GLY A 303 6.74 12.65 1.47
N VAL A 304 5.73 11.95 0.96
CA VAL A 304 4.81 12.46 -0.07
C VAL A 304 3.49 12.87 0.57
N GLY A 305 2.63 11.90 0.91
CA GLY A 305 1.37 12.15 1.59
C GLY A 305 1.60 12.84 2.93
N PHE A 306 0.74 13.79 3.27
CA PHE A 306 0.80 14.63 4.48
C PHE A 306 2.03 15.55 4.62
N ASN A 307 2.94 15.54 3.64
CA ASN A 307 4.17 16.35 3.66
C ASN A 307 4.19 17.37 2.51
N ILE A 308 3.82 16.95 1.31
CA ILE A 308 3.78 17.81 0.12
C ILE A 308 2.37 18.40 -0.03
N PRO A 309 2.23 19.72 -0.25
CA PRO A 309 0.93 20.31 -0.56
C PRO A 309 0.27 19.63 -1.76
N LEU A 310 -1.05 19.45 -1.68
CA LEU A 310 -1.80 18.61 -2.62
C LEU A 310 -1.59 19.02 -4.08
N HIS A 311 -1.61 20.33 -4.38
CA HIS A 311 -1.55 20.85 -5.74
C HIS A 311 -0.12 21.11 -6.26
N THR A 312 0.90 20.84 -5.46
CA THR A 312 2.29 20.88 -5.93
C THR A 312 2.53 19.75 -6.94
N PRO A 313 3.08 20.01 -8.13
CA PRO A 313 3.44 18.96 -9.08
C PRO A 313 4.42 17.95 -8.46
N ALA A 314 4.25 16.68 -8.80
CA ALA A 314 5.14 15.61 -8.36
C ALA A 314 6.45 15.59 -9.15
N GLU A 315 7.51 15.02 -8.56
CA GLU A 315 8.70 14.70 -9.34
C GLU A 315 8.44 13.45 -10.21
N VAL A 316 8.72 13.54 -11.51
CA VAL A 316 8.57 12.40 -12.44
C VAL A 316 9.81 11.52 -12.36
N LYS A 317 9.78 10.51 -11.49
CA LYS A 317 10.93 9.61 -11.23
C LYS A 317 11.37 8.81 -12.46
N ASN A 318 10.42 8.38 -13.29
CA ASN A 318 10.69 7.64 -14.52
C ASN A 318 10.25 8.46 -15.72
N VAL A 319 11.22 9.00 -16.46
CA VAL A 319 10.97 9.59 -17.78
C VAL A 319 11.08 8.48 -18.80
N THR A 320 10.03 7.65 -18.92
CA THR A 320 9.93 6.69 -20.03
C THR A 320 9.61 7.49 -21.30
N PRO A 321 10.40 7.38 -22.38
CA PRO A 321 10.08 8.03 -23.65
C PRO A 321 8.67 7.64 -24.09
N SER A 322 7.96 8.60 -24.70
CA SER A 322 6.62 8.37 -25.23
C SER A 322 6.58 7.08 -26.08
N ALA A 323 5.56 6.24 -25.86
CA ALA A 323 5.31 5.06 -26.70
C ALA A 323 4.89 5.44 -28.13
N VAL A 324 4.79 6.73 -28.46
CA VAL A 324 4.72 7.21 -29.84
C VAL A 324 6.00 6.75 -30.53
N GLN A 325 5.83 5.73 -31.39
CA GLN A 325 6.87 5.27 -32.30
C GLN A 325 7.54 6.49 -32.95
N THR A 326 8.87 6.54 -32.92
CA THR A 326 9.60 7.42 -33.82
C THR A 326 9.07 7.17 -35.24
N PRO A 327 8.75 8.21 -36.02
CA PRO A 327 8.26 8.01 -37.38
C PRO A 327 9.23 7.10 -38.14
N ILE A 328 8.71 6.07 -38.83
CA ILE A 328 9.50 5.14 -39.66
C ILE A 328 10.34 5.90 -40.71
N SER A 329 9.88 7.08 -41.10
CA SER A 329 10.63 8.05 -41.87
C SER A 329 11.18 9.15 -40.96
N VAL A 330 12.41 8.97 -40.50
CA VAL A 330 13.28 10.12 -40.29
C VAL A 330 13.64 10.63 -41.69
N ASP A 331 13.21 11.83 -42.04
CA ASP A 331 13.71 12.50 -43.23
C ASP A 331 15.20 12.72 -43.00
N HIS A 332 16.02 11.84 -43.58
CA HIS A 332 17.47 12.01 -43.60
C HIS A 332 17.75 13.18 -44.52
N GLY A 333 17.65 14.40 -43.96
CA GLY A 333 18.08 15.62 -44.61
C GLY A 333 19.46 15.37 -45.20
N GLY A 334 19.53 15.41 -46.54
CA GLY A 334 20.70 15.04 -47.32
C GLY A 334 21.95 15.68 -46.77
N GLY A 335 23.04 14.89 -46.71
CA GLY A 335 24.31 15.21 -46.06
C GLY A 335 24.69 16.70 -46.12
N GLY A 336 24.43 17.41 -45.03
CA GLY A 336 24.83 18.79 -44.86
C GLY A 336 26.34 18.86 -44.62
N SER A 337 27.02 19.77 -45.33
CA SER A 337 28.45 20.03 -45.14
C SER A 337 28.79 20.32 -43.67
N ALA A 338 30.04 20.07 -43.26
CA ALA A 338 30.51 20.23 -41.88
C ALA A 338 30.18 21.63 -41.26
N ALA A 339 30.03 22.67 -42.08
CA ALA A 339 29.60 23.99 -41.65
C ALA A 339 28.14 24.05 -41.17
N ALA A 340 27.23 23.29 -41.79
CA ALA A 340 25.82 23.19 -41.40
C ALA A 340 25.65 22.40 -40.10
N ILE A 341 26.49 21.37 -39.88
CA ILE A 341 26.52 20.59 -38.64
C ILE A 341 27.03 21.44 -37.46
N GLY A 342 28.04 22.29 -37.69
CA GLY A 342 28.55 23.22 -36.67
C GLY A 342 27.53 24.27 -36.22
N LEU A 343 26.76 24.83 -37.17
CA LEU A 343 25.67 25.77 -36.86
C LEU A 343 24.50 25.09 -36.16
N ALA A 344 24.11 23.89 -36.58
CA ALA A 344 23.02 23.14 -35.93
C ALA A 344 23.39 22.71 -34.51
N ALA A 345 24.64 22.30 -34.26
CA ALA A 345 25.13 21.99 -32.92
C ALA A 345 25.21 23.23 -32.03
N GLY A 346 25.61 24.39 -32.57
CA GLY A 346 25.59 25.68 -31.87
C GLY A 346 24.18 26.13 -31.49
N VAL A 347 23.20 25.95 -32.38
CA VAL A 347 21.80 26.31 -32.14
C VAL A 347 21.11 25.32 -31.20
N ALA A 348 21.37 24.01 -31.32
CA ALA A 348 20.84 23.00 -30.40
C ALA A 348 21.45 23.14 -29.00
N GLY A 349 22.75 23.41 -28.89
CA GLY A 349 23.40 23.71 -27.61
C GLY A 349 22.85 24.97 -26.95
N ALA A 350 22.57 26.02 -27.75
CA ALA A 350 21.93 27.24 -27.26
C ALA A 350 20.45 27.02 -26.86
N ALA A 351 19.70 26.19 -27.58
CA ALA A 351 18.30 25.87 -27.28
C ALA A 351 18.15 24.97 -26.04
N ILE A 352 19.05 23.99 -25.87
CA ILE A 352 19.10 23.15 -24.65
C ILE A 352 19.56 23.99 -23.45
N GLY A 353 20.56 24.87 -23.65
CA GLY A 353 21.00 25.83 -22.63
C GLY A 353 19.89 26.82 -22.24
N ALA A 354 19.16 27.36 -23.21
CA ALA A 354 18.03 28.27 -22.97
C ALA A 354 16.84 27.55 -22.33
N GLY A 355 16.54 26.30 -22.70
CA GLY A 355 15.51 25.48 -22.08
C GLY A 355 15.83 25.14 -20.62
N ALA A 356 17.08 24.78 -20.32
CA ALA A 356 17.53 24.54 -18.95
C ALA A 356 17.51 25.82 -18.09
N VAL A 357 17.85 26.98 -18.66
CA VAL A 357 17.79 28.28 -17.96
C VAL A 357 16.35 28.78 -17.81
N ALA A 358 15.46 28.54 -18.77
CA ALA A 358 14.03 28.86 -18.69
C ALA A 358 13.34 28.00 -17.61
N LEU A 359 13.62 26.70 -17.56
CA LEU A 359 13.15 25.82 -16.48
C LEU A 359 13.67 26.25 -15.10
N LYS A 360 14.92 26.73 -15.03
CA LYS A 360 15.51 27.25 -13.78
C LYS A 360 14.94 28.61 -13.37
N LYS A 361 14.51 29.46 -14.31
CA LYS A 361 13.85 30.74 -14.04
C LYS A 361 12.39 30.58 -13.64
N VAL A 362 11.65 29.65 -14.25
CA VAL A 362 10.27 29.32 -13.84
C VAL A 362 10.24 28.83 -12.39
N GLY A 363 11.23 28.03 -11.96
CA GLY A 363 11.38 27.63 -10.54
C GLY A 363 11.90 28.72 -9.58
N GLN A 364 12.31 29.90 -10.08
CA GLN A 364 12.79 31.03 -9.27
C GLN A 364 11.78 32.20 -9.21
N GLU A 365 10.94 32.37 -10.23
CA GLU A 365 9.87 33.38 -10.22
C GLU A 365 8.73 32.99 -9.26
N GLU A 366 8.44 31.70 -9.08
CA GLU A 366 7.52 31.22 -8.02
C GLU A 366 8.05 31.45 -6.59
N LYS A 367 9.36 31.65 -6.41
CA LYS A 367 9.96 31.98 -5.09
C LYS A 367 9.95 33.48 -4.77
N LYS A 368 9.49 34.34 -5.68
CA LYS A 368 9.53 35.81 -5.54
C LYS A 368 8.14 36.44 -5.40
N GLN A 369 7.08 35.64 -5.31
CA GLN A 369 5.70 36.08 -5.13
C GLN A 369 5.07 35.68 -3.79
N ASP A 370 5.90 35.34 -2.79
CA ASP A 370 5.55 35.40 -1.36
C ASP A 370 6.31 36.52 -0.66
#